data_AF-A0A3N6PA48-F1
#
_entry.id   AF-A0A3N6PA48-F1
#
_cell.length_a   1.000
_cell.length_b   1.000
_cell.length_c   1.000
_cell.angle_alpha   90.00
_cell.angle_beta   90.00
_cell.angle_gamma   90.00
#
_symmetry.space_group_name_H-M   'P 1'
#
loop_
_entity.id
_entity.type
_entity.pdbx_description
1 polymer ?
#
loop_
_entity_poly.entity_id
_entity_poly.type
_entity_poly.pdbx_seq_one_letter_code
_entity_poly.pdbx_strand_id
1 'polypeptide(L)'
;FGPLVVDGIFGVATEEAVKKFQKYYGLTVDGIVGSQTWGVIDTSKIVRTTLFLGSTGEDVEYLQRRLNFLGYGPLVFDGIFGVATEEAVKKFQKSSGLTVDGIVGSQTWARLEWLD
;
A
#
# COMPACT_ATOMS: atom_id res chain seq x y z
N PHE A 1 -6.19 -19.80 9.58
CA PHE A 1 -6.88 -18.56 9.99
C PHE A 1 -8.35 -18.75 9.63
N GLY A 2 -9.25 -18.81 10.61
CA GLY A 2 -10.69 -18.83 10.32
C GLY A 2 -11.13 -17.47 9.77
N PRO A 3 -12.24 -17.37 9.02
CA PRO A 3 -12.67 -16.11 8.45
C PRO A 3 -13.03 -15.13 9.57
N LEU A 4 -12.24 -14.07 9.71
CA LEU A 4 -12.61 -12.90 10.49
C LEU A 4 -13.69 -12.16 9.68
N VAL A 5 -14.86 -11.96 10.27
CA VAL A 5 -15.87 -11.10 9.67
C VAL A 5 -15.37 -9.67 9.80
N VAL A 6 -15.25 -8.95 8.69
CA VAL A 6 -14.91 -7.52 8.69
C VAL A 6 -16.19 -6.76 9.04
N ASP A 7 -16.56 -6.78 10.32
CA ASP A 7 -17.76 -6.14 10.87
C ASP A 7 -17.50 -4.76 11.46
N GLY A 8 -16.23 -4.31 11.47
CA GLY A 8 -15.82 -3.05 12.09
C GLY A 8 -15.85 -3.08 13.62
N ILE A 9 -16.05 -4.25 14.23
CA ILE A 9 -16.11 -4.44 15.68
C ILE A 9 -14.80 -5.07 16.13
N PHE A 10 -14.11 -4.40 17.05
CA PHE A 10 -12.97 -5.01 17.73
C PHE A 10 -13.48 -6.00 18.80
N GLY A 11 -13.98 -7.15 18.35
CA GLY A 11 -14.46 -8.23 19.21
C GLY A 11 -13.36 -9.22 19.61
N VAL A 12 -13.72 -10.23 20.40
CA VAL A 12 -12.81 -11.28 20.88
C VAL A 12 -12.04 -12.00 19.76
N ALA A 13 -12.64 -12.13 18.57
CA ALA A 13 -11.99 -12.74 17.41
C ALA A 13 -10.88 -11.86 16.82
N THR A 14 -11.09 -10.54 16.78
CA THR A 14 -10.12 -9.54 16.32
C THR A 14 -8.96 -9.44 17.31
N GLU A 15 -9.23 -9.44 18.60
CA GLU A 15 -8.23 -9.45 19.66
C GLU A 15 -7.33 -10.70 19.60
N GLU A 16 -7.91 -11.89 19.37
CA GLU A 16 -7.14 -13.12 19.18
C GLU A 16 -6.25 -13.09 17.94
N ALA A 17 -6.73 -12.49 16.85
CA ALA A 17 -5.96 -12.33 15.63
C ALA A 17 -4.75 -11.39 15.85
N VAL A 18 -4.97 -10.28 16.57
CA VAL A 18 -3.90 -9.35 16.96
C VAL A 18 -2.87 -10.05 17.85
N LYS A 19 -3.32 -10.83 18.84
CA LYS A 19 -2.41 -11.60 19.72
C LYS A 19 -1.60 -12.65 18.94
N LYS A 20 -2.21 -13.34 17.97
CA LYS A 20 -1.50 -14.29 17.10
C LYS A 20 -0.46 -13.60 16.23
N PHE A 21 -0.79 -12.43 15.68
CA PHE A 21 0.12 -11.60 14.90
C PHE A 21 1.30 -11.11 15.75
N GLN A 22 1.01 -10.52 16.92
CA GLN A 22 2.03 -10.08 17.86
C GLN A 22 2.96 -11.22 18.27
N LYS A 23 2.40 -12.40 18.58
CA LYS A 23 3.18 -13.60 18.91
C LYS A 23 4.07 -14.07 17.76
N TYR A 24 3.57 -14.04 16.52
CA TYR A 24 4.32 -14.48 15.35
C TYR A 24 5.53 -13.58 15.06
N TYR A 25 5.38 -12.26 15.25
CA TYR A 25 6.45 -11.28 15.01
C TYR A 25 7.28 -10.93 16.26
N GLY A 26 7.08 -11.63 17.37
CA GLY A 26 7.85 -11.42 18.61
C GLY A 26 7.56 -10.08 19.31
N LEU A 27 6.37 -9.52 19.10
CA LEU A 27 5.90 -8.30 19.77
C LEU A 27 5.32 -8.63 21.15
N THR A 28 5.10 -7.56 21.94
CA THR A 28 4.27 -7.62 23.15
C THR A 28 2.88 -8.13 22.80
N VAL A 29 2.45 -9.26 23.39
CA VAL A 29 1.19 -9.94 23.07
C VAL A 29 0.08 -9.41 23.99
N ASP A 30 -0.35 -8.18 23.77
CA ASP A 30 -1.38 -7.52 24.58
C ASP A 30 -2.76 -7.49 23.90
N GLY A 31 -2.85 -7.85 22.61
CA GLY A 31 -4.08 -7.74 21.82
C GLY A 31 -4.44 -6.32 21.45
N ILE A 32 -3.54 -5.36 21.69
CA ILE A 32 -3.72 -3.95 21.37
C ILE A 32 -2.93 -3.62 20.11
N VAL A 33 -3.59 -2.99 19.15
CA VAL A 33 -2.92 -2.47 17.94
C VAL A 33 -2.28 -1.11 18.26
N GLY A 34 -1.22 -1.13 19.08
CA GLY A 34 -0.40 0.03 19.45
C GLY A 34 0.75 0.30 18.48
N SER A 35 1.61 1.27 18.77
CA SER A 35 2.70 1.71 17.87
C SER A 35 3.69 0.60 17.46
N GLN A 36 3.91 -0.41 18.29
CA GLN A 36 4.77 -1.55 17.97
C GLN A 36 4.09 -2.55 17.03
N THR A 37 2.79 -2.80 17.25
CA THR A 37 1.96 -3.60 16.35
C THR A 37 1.81 -2.88 15.01
N TRP A 38 1.58 -1.56 15.05
CA TRP A 38 1.66 -0.71 13.88
C TRP A 38 3.03 -0.80 13.23
N GLY A 39 4.16 -0.74 13.94
CA GLY A 39 5.49 -0.84 13.31
C GLY A 39 5.81 -2.17 12.59
N VAL A 40 5.01 -3.21 12.79
CA VAL A 40 5.10 -4.49 12.06
C VAL A 40 4.02 -4.63 11.00
N ILE A 41 2.84 -4.04 11.22
CA ILE A 41 1.81 -3.85 10.19
C ILE A 41 2.28 -2.81 9.15
N ASP A 42 3.09 -1.85 9.60
CA ASP A 42 3.66 -0.74 8.87
C ASP A 42 4.68 -1.32 7.90
N THR A 43 4.30 -1.21 6.64
CA THR A 43 5.03 -1.51 5.43
C THR A 43 6.33 -0.71 5.29
N SER A 44 6.82 -0.04 6.33
CA SER A 44 8.05 0.77 6.35
C SER A 44 9.36 -0.02 6.24
N LYS A 45 9.30 -1.35 6.10
CA LYS A 45 10.41 -2.16 5.56
C LYS A 45 10.45 -2.25 4.03
N ILE A 46 9.43 -1.76 3.33
CA ILE A 46 9.46 -1.56 1.89
C ILE A 46 9.74 -0.07 1.65
N VAL A 47 11.01 0.33 1.70
CA VAL A 47 11.41 1.56 1.00
C VAL A 47 11.28 1.22 -0.48
N ARG A 48 10.07 1.38 -1.05
CA ARG A 48 9.89 1.28 -2.50
C ARG A 48 10.74 2.35 -3.14
N THR A 49 11.46 1.97 -4.18
CA THR A 49 12.28 2.92 -4.90
C THR A 49 11.42 4.02 -5.50
N THR A 50 11.99 5.22 -5.61
CA THR A 50 11.32 6.32 -6.32
C THR A 50 11.18 5.92 -7.78
N LEU A 51 9.94 5.80 -8.27
CA LEU A 51 9.67 5.49 -9.67
C LEU A 51 9.41 6.76 -10.46
N PHE A 52 9.89 6.79 -11.69
CA PHE A 52 9.74 7.88 -12.64
C PHE A 52 9.77 7.34 -14.07
N LEU A 53 9.55 8.20 -15.05
CA LEU A 53 9.57 7.81 -16.47
C LEU A 53 10.88 7.06 -16.82
N GLY A 54 10.73 5.84 -17.35
CA GLY A 54 11.83 4.95 -17.68
C GLY A 54 12.24 3.97 -16.58
N SER A 55 11.71 4.08 -15.35
CA SER A 55 11.85 3.03 -14.33
C SER A 55 11.24 1.71 -14.83
N THR A 56 11.81 0.59 -14.41
CA THR A 56 11.31 -0.75 -14.74
C THR A 56 11.36 -1.69 -13.53
N GLY A 57 10.58 -2.76 -13.57
CA GLY A 57 10.61 -3.85 -12.58
C GLY A 57 9.29 -4.07 -11.85
N GLU A 58 9.35 -4.94 -10.83
CA GLU A 58 8.16 -5.42 -10.10
C GLU A 58 7.40 -4.28 -9.38
N ASP A 59 8.11 -3.27 -8.87
CA ASP A 59 7.49 -2.09 -8.25
C ASP A 59 6.64 -1.30 -9.26
N VAL A 60 7.09 -1.20 -10.52
CA VAL A 60 6.33 -0.53 -11.58
C VAL A 60 5.11 -1.36 -11.95
N GLU A 61 5.26 -2.67 -12.04
CA GLU A 61 4.13 -3.55 -12.35
C GLU A 61 3.05 -3.48 -11.26
N TYR A 62 3.47 -3.48 -9.99
CA TYR A 62 2.59 -3.27 -8.85
C TYR A 62 1.86 -1.93 -8.94
N LEU A 63 2.60 -0.84 -9.22
CA LEU A 63 2.02 0.49 -9.41
C LEU A 63 0.95 0.48 -10.51
N GLN A 64 1.24 -0.12 -11.67
CA GLN A 64 0.31 -0.17 -12.80
C GLN A 64 -0.97 -0.93 -12.45
N ARG A 65 -0.84 -2.11 -11.79
CA ARG A 65 -1.99 -2.88 -11.28
C ARG A 65 -2.83 -2.05 -10.33
N ARG A 66 -2.16 -1.32 -9.43
CA ARG A 66 -2.82 -0.50 -8.42
C ARG A 66 -3.58 0.68 -9.01
N LEU A 67 -2.96 1.39 -9.95
CA LEU A 67 -3.60 2.49 -10.67
C LEU A 67 -4.81 2.01 -11.48
N ASN A 68 -4.73 0.84 -12.12
CA ASN A 68 -5.90 0.25 -12.79
C ASN A 68 -7.03 -0.08 -11.81
N PHE A 69 -6.70 -0.69 -10.67
CA PHE A 69 -7.69 -1.02 -9.63
C PHE A 69 -8.42 0.24 -9.12
N LEU A 70 -7.66 1.33 -8.92
CA LEU A 70 -8.19 2.62 -8.49
C LEU A 70 -8.87 3.43 -9.62
N GLY A 71 -8.97 2.88 -10.84
CA GLY A 71 -9.67 3.51 -11.97
C GLY A 71 -8.86 4.56 -12.73
N TYR A 72 -7.55 4.66 -12.52
CA TYR A 72 -6.64 5.52 -13.28
C TYR A 72 -6.06 4.86 -14.54
N GLY A 73 -6.52 3.65 -14.84
CA GLY A 73 -6.21 2.90 -16.05
C GLY A 73 -7.01 3.30 -17.29
N PRO A 74 -6.94 2.51 -18.38
CA PRO A 74 -6.25 1.22 -18.47
C PRO A 74 -4.74 1.36 -18.75
N LEU A 75 -3.92 0.73 -17.91
CA LEU A 75 -2.49 0.52 -18.09
C LEU A 75 -2.19 -0.94 -18.41
N VAL A 76 -1.14 -1.17 -19.18
CA VAL A 76 -0.51 -2.49 -19.34
C VAL A 76 0.38 -2.75 -18.13
N PHE A 77 0.37 -3.97 -17.58
CA PHE A 77 1.19 -4.37 -16.43
C PHE A 77 2.50 -5.01 -16.92
N ASP A 78 3.26 -4.26 -17.71
CA ASP A 78 4.51 -4.72 -18.32
C ASP A 78 5.73 -4.44 -17.44
N GLY A 79 5.54 -3.78 -16.30
CA GLY A 79 6.63 -3.37 -15.43
C GLY A 79 7.48 -2.25 -16.03
N ILE A 80 6.96 -1.49 -17.01
CA ILE A 80 7.65 -0.36 -17.64
C ILE A 80 6.93 0.95 -17.34
N PHE A 81 7.64 1.89 -16.72
CA PHE A 81 7.07 3.18 -16.38
C PHE A 81 7.17 4.09 -17.61
N GLY A 82 6.24 3.88 -18.54
CA GLY A 82 6.09 4.69 -19.75
C GLY A 82 5.20 5.92 -19.56
N VAL A 83 4.97 6.66 -20.65
CA VAL A 83 4.16 7.88 -20.67
C VAL A 83 2.75 7.64 -20.12
N ALA A 84 2.12 6.51 -20.46
CA ALA A 84 0.79 6.18 -19.95
C ALA A 84 0.77 6.02 -18.43
N THR A 85 1.78 5.37 -17.84
CA THR A 85 1.93 5.22 -16.39
C THR A 85 2.14 6.59 -15.73
N GLU A 86 2.98 7.45 -16.31
CA GLU A 86 3.21 8.80 -15.80
C GLU A 86 1.93 9.65 -15.78
N GLU A 87 1.14 9.61 -16.86
CA GLU A 87 -0.14 10.32 -16.92
C GLU A 87 -1.13 9.81 -15.86
N ALA A 88 -1.19 8.50 -15.64
CA ALA A 88 -2.02 7.90 -14.61
C ALA A 88 -1.58 8.31 -13.20
N VAL A 89 -0.26 8.35 -12.94
CA VAL A 89 0.29 8.87 -11.67
C VAL A 89 -0.07 10.34 -11.47
N LYS A 90 0.09 11.19 -12.50
CA LYS A 90 -0.29 12.61 -12.42
C LYS A 90 -1.78 12.79 -12.13
N LYS A 91 -2.66 11.98 -12.75
CA LYS A 91 -4.10 12.00 -12.45
C LYS A 91 -4.38 11.61 -10.99
N PHE A 92 -3.73 10.56 -10.50
CA PHE A 92 -3.86 10.11 -9.12
C PHE A 92 -3.34 11.13 -8.10
N GLN A 93 -2.18 11.73 -8.36
CA GLN A 93 -1.62 12.78 -7.51
C GLN A 93 -2.57 13.96 -7.43
N LYS A 94 -3.11 14.40 -8.57
CA LYS A 94 -4.07 15.50 -8.65
C LYS A 94 -5.35 15.21 -7.86
N SER A 95 -5.94 14.02 -8.01
CA SER A 95 -7.15 13.64 -7.27
C SER A 95 -6.91 13.43 -5.78
N SER A 96 -5.67 13.08 -5.40
CA SER A 96 -5.26 12.89 -4.01
C SER A 96 -4.72 14.14 -3.33
N GLY A 97 -4.69 15.29 -4.02
CA GLY A 97 -4.16 16.55 -3.48
C GLY A 97 -2.65 16.55 -3.23
N LEU A 98 -1.90 15.69 -3.94
CA LEU A 98 -0.45 15.62 -3.88
C LEU A 98 0.19 16.56 -4.91
N THR A 99 1.50 16.81 -4.77
CA THR A 99 2.29 17.44 -5.83
C THR A 99 2.18 16.61 -7.12
N VAL A 100 1.83 17.25 -8.22
CA VAL A 100 1.62 16.61 -9.53
C VAL A 100 2.91 16.66 -10.35
N ASP A 101 3.89 15.86 -9.94
CA ASP A 101 5.20 15.76 -10.59
C ASP A 101 5.36 14.51 -11.48
N GLY A 102 4.42 13.55 -11.39
CA GLY A 102 4.51 12.26 -12.09
C GLY A 102 5.52 11.29 -11.49
N ILE A 103 6.08 11.62 -10.32
CA ILE A 103 7.07 10.81 -9.61
C ILE A 103 6.40 10.06 -8.47
N VAL A 104 6.63 8.75 -8.38
CA VAL A 104 6.12 7.92 -7.29
C VAL A 104 7.18 7.84 -6.20
N GLY A 105 7.24 8.89 -5.39
CA GLY A 105 8.00 8.92 -4.14
C GLY A 105 7.19 8.41 -2.95
N SER A 106 7.77 8.51 -1.75
CA SER A 106 7.19 8.00 -0.50
C SER A 106 5.76 8.49 -0.22
N GLN A 107 5.44 9.75 -0.50
CA GLN A 107 4.09 10.29 -0.30
C GLN A 107 3.07 9.67 -1.27
N THR A 108 3.44 9.49 -2.53
CA THR A 108 2.58 8.85 -3.53
C THR A 108 2.36 7.38 -3.17
N TRP A 109 3.42 6.67 -2.75
CA TRP A 109 3.32 5.29 -2.27
C TRP A 109 2.42 5.14 -1.06
N ALA A 110 2.64 5.93 -0.02
CA ALA A 110 1.81 5.92 1.17
C ALA A 110 0.34 6.15 0.83
N ARG A 111 0.06 7.07 -0.12
CA ARG A 111 -1.32 7.34 -0.55
C ARG A 111 -1.94 6.18 -1.33
N LEU A 112 -1.20 5.51 -2.20
CA LEU A 112 -1.67 4.34 -2.96
C LEU A 112 -2.00 3.15 -2.06
N GLU A 113 -1.16 2.93 -1.05
CA GLU A 113 -1.27 1.83 -0.09
C GLU A 113 -2.34 2.10 0.98
N TRP A 114 -2.60 3.37 1.32
CA TRP A 114 -3.68 3.71 2.27
C TRP A 114 -5.09 3.53 1.69
N LEU A 115 -5.21 3.43 0.36
CA LEU A 115 -6.49 3.26 -0.34
C LEU A 115 -6.85 1.78 -0.58
N ASP A 116 -6.19 0.84 0.11
CA ASP A 116 -6.42 -0.63 0.00
C ASP A 116 -7.64 -1.11 0.78
#